data_AF-A0A432H0B8-F1
#
_entry.id   AF-A0A432H0B8-F1
#
_cell.length_a   1.000
_cell.length_b   1.000
_cell.length_c   1.000
_cell.angle_alpha   90.00
_cell.angle_beta   90.00
_cell.angle_gamma   90.00
#
_symmetry.space_group_name_H-M   'P 1'
#
loop_
_entity.id
_entity.type
_entity.pdbx_description
1 polymer ?
#
loop_
_entity_poly.entity_id
_entity_poly.type
_entity_poly.pdbx_seq_one_letter_code
_entity_poly.pdbx_strand_id
1 'polypeptide(L)'
;MRHLILMVFVVIFPALVVADAPAPVKVFILAGQSNMEGKGAVNTLEYLGEDPEYGHLLADIQKDGEWIVRDDVFIDYLGRSGQLTVGFGSNPGPHGPRIGPELAIGTVLGDAFDEKILLIKTAWGGKDVAKDFLPPSMGGPGEFYTKMMENVDRVLADIGSVVPGYKDEGYEICGFIWFQGWNDMVDKDKTAAYAERFTAFIDDIRK
;
A
#
# COMPACT_ATOMS: atom_id res chain seq x y z
N MET A 1 -56.13 9.33 -58.08
CA MET A 1 -55.33 8.47 -57.18
C MET A 1 -54.53 9.37 -56.25
N ARG A 2 -54.84 9.38 -54.95
CA ARG A 2 -54.19 10.27 -53.95
C ARG A 2 -52.98 9.52 -53.37
N HIS A 3 -51.77 10.02 -53.63
CA HIS A 3 -50.55 9.50 -53.03
C HIS A 3 -50.45 10.03 -51.59
N LEU A 4 -50.44 9.13 -50.61
CA LEU A 4 -50.24 9.44 -49.19
C LEU A 4 -48.76 9.24 -48.88
N ILE A 5 -48.03 10.33 -48.63
CA ILE A 5 -46.62 10.30 -48.21
C ILE A 5 -46.61 10.13 -46.69
N LEU A 6 -46.11 8.99 -46.22
CA LEU A 6 -45.94 8.68 -44.81
C LEU A 6 -44.57 9.20 -44.36
N MET A 7 -44.55 10.28 -43.58
CA MET A 7 -43.33 10.88 -43.04
C MET A 7 -43.07 10.28 -41.65
N VAL A 8 -42.07 9.39 -41.55
CA VAL A 8 -41.67 8.76 -40.28
C VAL A 8 -40.71 9.70 -39.55
N PHE A 9 -41.15 10.23 -38.40
CA PHE A 9 -40.28 10.96 -37.48
C PHE A 9 -39.59 9.96 -36.54
N VAL A 10 -38.27 9.80 -36.70
CA VAL A 10 -37.43 9.05 -35.74
C VAL A 10 -37.08 9.99 -34.60
N VAL A 11 -37.69 9.77 -33.44
CA VAL A 11 -37.36 10.48 -32.20
C VAL A 11 -36.19 9.73 -31.54
N ILE A 12 -34.99 10.29 -31.64
CA ILE A 12 -33.81 9.77 -30.94
C ILE A 12 -33.89 10.27 -29.50
N PHE A 13 -34.25 9.38 -28.57
CA PHE A 13 -34.09 9.64 -27.14
C PHE A 13 -32.60 9.52 -26.79
N PRO A 14 -31.95 10.55 -26.25
CA PRO A 14 -30.60 10.38 -25.71
C PRO A 14 -30.71 9.43 -24.53
N ALA A 15 -30.04 8.27 -24.64
CA ALA A 15 -29.84 7.40 -23.50
C ALA A 15 -29.00 8.18 -22.48
N LEU A 16 -29.56 8.44 -21.30
CA LEU A 16 -28.78 8.91 -20.17
C LEU A 16 -27.80 7.78 -19.83
N VAL A 17 -26.53 7.94 -20.22
CA VAL A 17 -25.46 7.11 -19.70
C VAL A 17 -25.25 7.56 -18.26
N VAL A 18 -25.87 6.85 -17.33
CA VAL A 18 -25.50 6.95 -15.92
C VAL A 18 -24.10 6.34 -15.84
N ALA A 19 -23.08 7.17 -15.60
CA ALA A 19 -21.76 6.66 -15.29
C ALA A 19 -21.87 5.81 -14.02
N ASP A 20 -21.28 4.61 -14.03
CA ASP A 20 -21.18 3.81 -12.82
C ASP A 20 -20.55 4.64 -11.70
N ALA A 21 -21.03 4.42 -10.47
CA ALA A 21 -20.38 5.01 -9.31
C ALA A 21 -18.90 4.58 -9.32
N PRO A 22 -17.94 5.48 -9.02
CA PRO A 22 -16.55 5.12 -9.02
C PRO A 22 -16.33 3.95 -8.04
N ALA A 23 -15.53 2.96 -8.46
CA ALA A 23 -15.20 1.84 -7.60
C ALA A 23 -14.37 2.31 -6.40
N PRO A 24 -14.52 1.68 -5.22
CA PRO A 24 -13.81 2.09 -4.01
C PRO A 24 -12.30 1.90 -4.16
N VAL A 25 -11.52 2.76 -3.50
CA VAL A 25 -10.06 2.65 -3.45
C VAL A 25 -9.66 1.36 -2.72
N LYS A 26 -8.74 0.59 -3.29
CA LYS A 26 -8.21 -0.64 -2.69
C LYS A 26 -7.08 -0.28 -1.72
N VAL A 27 -7.26 -0.59 -0.44
CA VAL A 27 -6.31 -0.21 0.62
C VAL A 27 -5.51 -1.43 1.08
N PHE A 28 -4.19 -1.27 1.14
CA PHE A 28 -3.28 -2.28 1.69
C PHE A 28 -2.41 -1.66 2.79
N ILE A 29 -2.37 -2.31 3.94
CA ILE A 29 -1.60 -1.83 5.10
C ILE A 29 -0.27 -2.57 5.13
N LEU A 30 0.84 -1.83 5.18
CA LEU A 30 2.20 -2.35 5.23
C LEU A 30 2.81 -2.04 6.60
N ALA A 31 3.00 -3.07 7.43
CA ALA A 31 3.43 -2.89 8.81
C ALA A 31 4.62 -3.80 9.17
N GLY A 32 5.41 -3.38 10.16
CA GLY A 32 6.50 -4.20 10.69
C GLY A 32 7.72 -3.38 11.09
N GLN A 33 8.91 -3.99 10.96
CA GLN A 33 10.17 -3.40 11.41
C GLN A 33 11.03 -2.85 10.26
N SER A 34 12.35 -2.70 10.47
CA SER A 34 13.33 -2.14 9.52
C SER A 34 13.28 -2.69 8.09
N ASN A 35 12.93 -3.97 7.88
CA ASN A 35 12.83 -4.54 6.53
C ASN A 35 11.54 -4.07 5.82
N MET A 36 10.42 -3.94 6.53
CA MET A 36 9.24 -3.24 6.01
C MET A 36 9.52 -1.73 5.84
N GLU A 37 10.18 -1.12 6.82
CA GLU A 37 10.59 0.29 6.80
C GLU A 37 11.36 0.62 5.51
N GLY A 38 12.24 -0.29 5.09
CA GLY A 38 13.01 -0.21 3.87
C GLY A 38 14.40 0.36 4.10
N LYS A 39 15.41 -0.50 3.97
CA LYS A 39 16.83 -0.15 4.09
C LYS A 39 17.61 -0.30 2.78
N GLY A 40 16.98 -0.80 1.72
CA GLY A 40 17.60 -0.90 0.40
C GLY A 40 17.88 0.50 -0.14
N ALA A 41 19.07 0.76 -0.67
CA ALA A 41 19.40 2.05 -1.26
C ALA A 41 18.93 2.07 -2.73
N VAL A 42 18.35 3.19 -3.18
CA VAL A 42 17.85 3.29 -4.56
C VAL A 42 18.96 3.05 -5.58
N ASN A 43 20.17 3.50 -5.29
CA ASN A 43 21.32 3.31 -6.17
C ASN A 43 21.79 1.85 -6.32
N THR A 44 21.20 0.90 -5.59
CA THR A 44 21.47 -0.52 -5.78
C THR A 44 20.43 -1.22 -6.65
N LEU A 45 19.32 -0.57 -6.99
CA LEU A 45 18.21 -1.22 -7.71
C LEU A 45 18.59 -1.63 -9.13
N GLU A 46 19.46 -0.89 -9.83
CA GLU A 46 19.85 -1.22 -11.20
C GLU A 46 20.62 -2.55 -11.28
N TYR A 47 21.32 -2.95 -10.21
CA TYR A 47 21.96 -4.26 -10.13
C TYR A 47 20.98 -5.42 -10.18
N LEU A 48 19.68 -5.19 -9.90
CA LEU A 48 18.64 -6.19 -10.14
C LEU A 48 18.68 -6.70 -11.58
N GLY A 49 18.92 -5.81 -12.55
CA GLY A 49 18.99 -6.18 -13.96
C GLY A 49 20.13 -7.15 -14.32
N GLU A 50 21.12 -7.32 -13.43
CA GLU A 50 22.21 -8.29 -13.59
C GLU A 50 21.82 -9.69 -13.09
N ASP A 51 20.71 -9.83 -12.35
CA ASP A 51 20.26 -11.12 -11.84
C ASP A 51 19.69 -11.99 -12.98
N PRO A 52 20.19 -13.23 -13.16
CA PRO A 52 19.80 -14.08 -14.28
C PRO A 52 18.37 -14.61 -14.18
N GLU A 53 17.78 -14.64 -12.99
CA GLU A 53 16.44 -15.18 -12.75
C GLU A 53 15.41 -14.03 -12.65
N TYR A 54 15.75 -12.97 -11.93
CA TYR A 54 14.83 -11.90 -11.55
C TYR A 54 15.12 -10.54 -12.20
N GLY A 55 16.16 -10.42 -13.04
CA GLY A 55 16.53 -9.13 -13.62
C GLY A 55 15.48 -8.51 -14.54
N HIS A 56 14.53 -9.30 -15.04
CA HIS A 56 13.37 -8.81 -15.78
C HIS A 56 12.48 -7.87 -14.94
N LEU A 57 12.46 -8.02 -13.62
CA LEU A 57 11.66 -7.19 -12.71
C LEU A 57 12.11 -5.73 -12.66
N LEU A 58 13.33 -5.41 -13.12
CA LEU A 58 13.78 -4.02 -13.22
C LEU A 58 12.89 -3.20 -14.18
N ALA A 59 12.37 -3.83 -15.24
CA ALA A 59 11.50 -3.17 -16.21
C ALA A 59 10.13 -2.76 -15.63
N ASP A 60 9.72 -3.39 -14.52
CA ASP A 60 8.46 -3.08 -13.84
C ASP A 60 8.56 -1.79 -13.00
N ILE A 61 9.78 -1.33 -12.72
CA ILE A 61 10.05 -0.17 -11.85
C ILE A 61 10.92 0.91 -12.52
N GLN A 62 11.52 0.62 -13.67
CA GLN A 62 12.38 1.55 -14.41
C GLN A 62 12.11 1.47 -15.91
N LYS A 63 12.10 2.64 -16.57
CA LYS A 63 11.98 2.75 -18.03
C LYS A 63 12.91 3.84 -18.54
N ASP A 64 13.68 3.53 -19.58
CA ASP A 64 14.60 4.47 -20.24
C ASP A 64 15.59 5.16 -19.27
N GLY A 65 16.00 4.45 -18.20
CA GLY A 65 16.89 4.95 -17.15
C GLY A 65 16.22 5.80 -16.08
N GLU A 66 14.90 6.01 -16.16
CA GLU A 66 14.11 6.78 -15.20
C GLU A 66 13.24 5.86 -14.35
N TRP A 67 13.11 6.17 -13.07
CA TRP A 67 12.21 5.42 -12.16
C TRP A 67 10.75 5.70 -12.52
N ILE A 68 9.96 4.65 -12.60
CA ILE A 68 8.53 4.76 -12.87
C ILE A 68 7.85 5.45 -11.68
N VAL A 69 6.94 6.38 -12.00
CA VAL A 69 6.01 7.00 -11.06
C VAL A 69 4.61 6.53 -11.46
N ARG A 70 3.99 5.71 -10.61
CA ARG A 70 2.65 5.13 -10.87
C ARG A 70 1.57 6.19 -10.75
N ASP A 71 0.55 6.16 -11.60
CA ASP A 71 -0.62 7.06 -11.56
C ASP A 71 -1.88 6.42 -10.97
N ASP A 72 -1.79 5.15 -10.60
CA ASP A 72 -2.86 4.33 -10.04
C ASP A 72 -2.52 3.73 -8.67
N VAL A 73 -1.26 3.80 -8.24
CA VAL A 73 -0.82 3.37 -6.89
C VAL A 73 -0.28 4.56 -6.12
N PHE A 74 -0.86 4.79 -4.94
CA PHE A 74 -0.53 5.88 -4.03
C PHE A 74 -0.08 5.32 -2.69
N ILE A 75 0.73 6.06 -1.96
CA ILE A 75 1.24 5.66 -0.67
C ILE A 75 1.20 6.83 0.31
N ASP A 76 0.84 6.53 1.57
CA ASP A 76 1.21 7.33 2.72
C ASP A 76 2.16 6.51 3.59
N TYR A 77 3.34 7.06 3.86
CA TYR A 77 4.28 6.52 4.81
C TYR A 77 4.55 7.53 5.93
N LEU A 78 3.75 7.44 6.99
CA LEU A 78 3.84 8.30 8.18
C LEU A 78 3.86 9.79 7.82
N GLY A 79 2.98 10.18 6.88
CA GLY A 79 2.84 11.55 6.40
C GLY A 79 3.74 11.93 5.21
N ARG A 80 4.63 11.04 4.75
CA ARG A 80 5.25 11.17 3.43
C ARG A 80 4.35 10.49 2.41
N SER A 81 3.72 11.28 1.55
CA SER A 81 2.66 10.77 0.68
C SER A 81 2.85 11.17 -0.78
N GLY A 82 2.33 10.35 -1.69
CA GLY A 82 2.36 10.62 -3.13
C GLY A 82 2.11 9.39 -3.99
N GLN A 83 2.35 9.56 -5.28
CA GLN A 83 2.40 8.47 -6.25
C GLN A 83 3.52 7.50 -5.91
N LEU A 84 3.29 6.20 -6.10
CA LEU A 84 4.30 5.19 -5.82
C LEU A 84 5.47 5.33 -6.79
N THR A 85 6.65 5.45 -6.21
CA THR A 85 7.95 5.40 -6.87
C THR A 85 9.01 5.08 -5.82
N VAL A 86 10.29 5.16 -6.17
CA VAL A 86 11.40 5.01 -5.23
C VAL A 86 11.38 6.10 -4.14
N GLY A 87 11.98 5.84 -2.98
CA GLY A 87 12.16 6.85 -1.92
C GLY A 87 11.20 6.76 -0.72
N PHE A 88 10.24 5.83 -0.74
CA PHE A 88 9.37 5.51 0.40
C PHE A 88 9.96 4.49 1.38
N GLY A 89 11.27 4.26 1.34
CA GLY A 89 12.01 3.58 2.40
C GLY A 89 12.25 4.48 3.62
N SER A 90 13.04 3.99 4.57
CA SER A 90 13.48 4.77 5.74
C SER A 90 14.23 6.04 5.35
N ASN A 91 14.47 6.92 6.31
CA ASN A 91 15.18 8.19 6.08
C ASN A 91 16.47 7.97 5.27
N PRO A 92 16.75 8.86 4.29
CA PRO A 92 17.94 8.77 3.46
C PRO A 92 19.22 8.64 4.28
N GLY A 93 20.18 7.88 3.75
CA GLY A 93 21.50 7.73 4.33
C GLY A 93 22.59 8.30 3.42
N PRO A 94 23.88 8.00 3.72
CA PRO A 94 25.00 8.40 2.86
C PRO A 94 24.91 7.90 1.41
N HIS A 95 24.13 6.84 1.16
CA HIS A 95 23.91 6.24 -0.15
C HIS A 95 22.61 6.71 -0.83
N GLY A 96 22.03 7.81 -0.34
CA GLY A 96 20.85 8.42 -0.93
C GLY A 96 19.51 7.89 -0.39
N PRO A 97 18.43 8.07 -1.17
CA PRO A 97 17.10 7.59 -0.82
C PRO A 97 17.04 6.08 -0.67
N ARG A 98 16.00 5.60 0.02
CA ARG A 98 15.82 4.18 0.29
C ARG A 98 14.49 3.67 -0.22
N ILE A 99 14.41 2.36 -0.36
CA ILE A 99 13.22 1.58 -0.66
C ILE A 99 13.01 0.51 0.39
N GLY A 100 11.76 0.12 0.57
CA GLY A 100 11.38 -1.15 1.17
C GLY A 100 10.56 -1.98 0.17
N PRO A 101 9.82 -2.99 0.68
CA PRO A 101 9.02 -3.86 -0.18
C PRO A 101 7.80 -3.14 -0.78
N GLU A 102 7.48 -1.91 -0.35
CA GLU A 102 6.34 -1.14 -0.88
C GLU A 102 6.42 -0.93 -2.38
N LEU A 103 7.63 -0.80 -2.94
CA LEU A 103 7.82 -0.56 -4.36
C LEU A 103 7.32 -1.77 -5.18
N ALA A 104 7.92 -2.94 -4.96
CA ALA A 104 7.55 -4.14 -5.70
C ALA A 104 6.12 -4.63 -5.37
N ILE A 105 5.71 -4.58 -4.10
CA ILE A 105 4.33 -4.93 -3.71
C ILE A 105 3.34 -4.02 -4.43
N GLY A 106 3.56 -2.72 -4.37
CA GLY A 106 2.67 -1.75 -4.99
C GLY A 106 2.63 -1.87 -6.51
N THR A 107 3.76 -2.11 -7.17
CA THR A 107 3.81 -2.40 -8.61
C THR A 107 2.96 -3.60 -8.97
N VAL A 108 3.16 -4.74 -8.31
CA VAL A 108 2.38 -5.97 -8.59
C VAL A 108 0.90 -5.79 -8.30
N LEU A 109 0.54 -5.06 -7.23
CA LEU A 109 -0.86 -4.73 -6.94
C LEU A 109 -1.45 -3.83 -8.04
N GLY A 110 -0.72 -2.80 -8.46
CA GLY A 110 -1.12 -1.88 -9.53
C GLY A 110 -1.40 -2.59 -10.85
N ASP A 111 -0.70 -3.69 -11.13
CA ASP A 111 -0.94 -4.48 -12.35
C ASP A 111 -2.09 -5.49 -12.17
N ALA A 112 -2.49 -5.78 -10.92
CA ALA A 112 -3.52 -6.76 -10.60
C ALA A 112 -4.92 -6.19 -10.41
N PHE A 113 -5.05 -4.87 -10.18
CA PHE A 113 -6.33 -4.19 -9.95
C PHE A 113 -6.56 -3.09 -10.99
N ASP A 114 -7.80 -2.96 -11.47
CA ASP A 114 -8.20 -1.84 -12.32
C ASP A 114 -8.46 -0.56 -11.50
N GLU A 115 -8.76 -0.72 -10.20
CA GLU A 115 -9.02 0.38 -9.28
C GLU A 115 -7.73 1.01 -8.72
N LYS A 116 -7.82 2.27 -8.27
CA LYS A 116 -6.73 2.92 -7.56
C LYS A 116 -6.38 2.18 -6.27
N ILE A 117 -5.09 2.09 -6.00
CA ILE A 117 -4.55 1.48 -4.79
C ILE A 117 -3.98 2.55 -3.85
N LEU A 118 -4.24 2.39 -2.57
CA LEU A 118 -3.65 3.14 -1.49
C LEU A 118 -2.86 2.21 -0.56
N LEU A 119 -1.55 2.39 -0.51
CA LEU A 119 -0.67 1.76 0.45
C LEU A 119 -0.59 2.64 1.70
N ILE A 120 -0.94 2.08 2.86
CA ILE A 120 -0.72 2.74 4.15
C ILE A 120 0.46 2.05 4.83
N LYS A 121 1.63 2.69 4.77
CA LYS A 121 2.86 2.16 5.34
C LYS A 121 3.09 2.70 6.75
N THR A 122 3.31 1.79 7.67
CA THR A 122 3.38 2.06 9.12
C THR A 122 4.41 1.13 9.76
N ALA A 123 5.68 1.47 9.53
CA ALA A 123 6.81 0.63 9.87
C ALA A 123 7.97 1.43 10.48
N TRP A 124 8.64 0.82 11.45
CA TRP A 124 9.72 1.44 12.23
C TRP A 124 10.85 0.45 12.51
N GLY A 125 12.10 0.90 12.40
CA GLY A 125 13.25 0.08 12.76
C GLY A 125 13.24 -0.41 14.21
N GLY A 126 13.68 -1.66 14.41
CA GLY A 126 13.99 -2.19 15.74
C GLY A 126 12.78 -2.43 16.64
N LYS A 127 11.63 -2.83 16.08
CA LYS A 127 10.40 -3.10 16.83
C LYS A 127 10.09 -4.59 16.95
N ASP A 128 9.53 -4.96 18.09
CA ASP A 128 9.10 -6.32 18.41
C ASP A 128 7.59 -6.45 18.64
N VAL A 129 7.05 -7.66 18.46
CA VAL A 129 5.65 -7.94 18.83
C VAL A 129 5.51 -8.19 20.33
N ALA A 130 6.60 -8.58 21.00
CA ALA A 130 6.62 -8.82 22.45
C ALA A 130 6.29 -7.59 23.31
N LYS A 131 6.58 -6.37 22.84
CA LYS A 131 6.41 -5.13 23.58
C LYS A 131 5.89 -3.99 22.70
N ASP A 132 6.57 -3.70 21.59
CA ASP A 132 6.27 -2.49 20.81
C ASP A 132 4.91 -2.59 20.09
N PHE A 133 4.62 -3.76 19.54
CA PHE A 133 3.34 -4.11 18.92
C PHE A 133 2.50 -5.06 19.78
N LEU A 134 2.76 -5.13 21.08
CA LEU A 134 1.99 -6.01 21.98
C LEU A 134 0.50 -5.64 21.89
N PRO A 135 -0.39 -6.59 21.56
CA PRO A 135 -1.78 -6.26 21.30
C PRO A 135 -2.57 -6.03 22.60
N PRO A 136 -3.68 -5.28 22.56
CA PRO A 136 -4.53 -5.01 23.73
C PRO A 136 -4.95 -6.26 24.51
N SER A 137 -5.32 -7.33 23.82
CA SER A 137 -5.74 -8.61 24.43
C SER A 137 -4.64 -9.32 25.23
N MET A 138 -3.37 -8.97 25.01
CA MET A 138 -2.20 -9.54 25.69
C MET A 138 -1.58 -8.57 26.71
N GLY A 139 -2.37 -7.60 27.20
CA GLY A 139 -1.91 -6.60 28.17
C GLY A 139 -1.21 -5.39 27.57
N GLY A 140 -1.31 -5.21 26.24
CA GLY A 140 -0.98 -3.97 25.55
C GLY A 140 -2.07 -2.89 25.68
N PRO A 141 -2.19 -1.97 24.71
CA PRO A 141 -1.42 -1.89 23.47
C PRO A 141 0.01 -1.37 23.69
N GLY A 142 0.96 -1.94 22.96
CA GLY A 142 2.29 -1.37 22.81
C GLY A 142 2.23 0.00 22.09
N GLU A 143 3.22 0.85 22.33
CA GLU A 143 3.26 2.21 21.75
C GLU A 143 3.13 2.21 20.22
N PHE A 144 3.77 1.24 19.55
CA PHE A 144 3.79 1.16 18.09
C PHE A 144 2.57 0.44 17.53
N TYR A 145 1.87 -0.38 18.33
CA TYR A 145 0.50 -0.80 17.99
C TYR A 145 -0.42 0.42 17.90
N THR A 146 -0.41 1.29 18.91
CA THR A 146 -1.26 2.48 18.94
C THR A 146 -0.94 3.42 17.77
N LYS A 147 0.35 3.74 17.56
CA LYS A 147 0.76 4.59 16.42
C LYS A 147 0.41 4.00 15.07
N MET A 148 0.42 2.67 14.96
CA MET A 148 0.03 1.99 13.73
C MET A 148 -1.44 2.22 13.42
N MET A 149 -2.31 1.99 14.40
CA MET A 149 -3.76 2.21 14.25
C MET A 149 -4.06 3.69 14.01
N GLU A 150 -3.46 4.61 14.76
CA GLU A 150 -3.63 6.05 14.56
C GLU A 150 -3.23 6.51 13.15
N ASN A 151 -2.14 5.97 12.58
CA ASN A 151 -1.74 6.31 11.23
C ASN A 151 -2.72 5.77 10.18
N VAL A 152 -3.21 4.54 10.37
CA VAL A 152 -4.22 3.94 9.49
C VAL A 152 -5.51 4.78 9.52
N ASP A 153 -6.03 5.07 10.71
CA ASP A 153 -7.23 5.87 10.89
C ASP A 153 -7.10 7.26 10.29
N ARG A 154 -5.95 7.92 10.51
CA ARG A 154 -5.66 9.25 9.95
C ARG A 154 -5.75 9.24 8.43
N VAL A 155 -5.14 8.26 7.76
CA VAL A 155 -5.11 8.20 6.30
C VAL A 155 -6.48 7.84 5.74
N LEU A 156 -7.19 6.89 6.37
CA LEU A 156 -8.53 6.50 5.96
C LEU A 156 -9.56 7.63 6.15
N ALA A 157 -9.36 8.51 7.13
CA ALA A 157 -10.22 9.67 7.35
C ALA A 157 -10.05 10.78 6.29
N ASP A 158 -8.95 10.81 5.55
CA ASP A 158 -8.66 11.82 4.53
C ASP A 158 -7.88 11.23 3.34
N ILE A 159 -8.49 10.24 2.67
CA ILE A 159 -7.92 9.59 1.48
C ILE A 159 -7.64 10.60 0.36
N GLY A 160 -8.48 11.64 0.23
CA GLY A 160 -8.33 12.68 -0.79
C GLY A 160 -7.05 13.51 -0.66
N SER A 161 -6.43 13.54 0.52
CA SER A 161 -5.11 14.15 0.70
C SER A 161 -3.96 13.35 0.07
N VAL A 162 -4.17 12.05 -0.19
CA VAL A 162 -3.15 11.13 -0.72
C VAL A 162 -3.47 10.69 -2.16
N VAL A 163 -4.73 10.43 -2.46
CA VAL A 163 -5.22 9.90 -3.74
C VAL A 163 -5.86 11.03 -4.56
N PRO A 164 -5.22 11.55 -5.62
CA PRO A 164 -5.76 12.61 -6.44
C PRO A 164 -7.09 12.24 -7.09
N GLY A 165 -8.04 13.16 -7.02
CA GLY A 165 -9.35 13.00 -7.63
C GLY A 165 -10.27 12.01 -6.93
N TYR A 166 -9.96 11.63 -5.68
CA TYR A 166 -10.92 10.97 -4.79
C TYR A 166 -12.14 11.88 -4.57
N LYS A 167 -13.33 11.31 -4.71
CA LYS A 167 -14.66 11.95 -4.65
C LYS A 167 -15.58 11.19 -3.69
N ASP A 168 -15.04 10.73 -2.58
CA ASP A 168 -15.78 9.98 -1.55
C ASP A 168 -16.41 8.66 -2.06
N GLU A 169 -15.79 8.03 -3.07
CA GLU A 169 -16.16 6.68 -3.55
C GLU A 169 -15.96 5.56 -2.51
N GLY A 170 -15.39 5.87 -1.35
CA GLY A 170 -15.11 4.92 -0.29
C GLY A 170 -13.84 4.10 -0.51
N TYR A 171 -13.61 3.14 0.38
CA TYR A 171 -12.44 2.28 0.34
C TYR A 171 -12.75 0.85 0.79
N GLU A 172 -11.90 -0.08 0.37
CA GLU A 172 -11.92 -1.48 0.81
C GLU A 172 -10.53 -1.87 1.33
N ILE A 173 -10.42 -2.29 2.60
CA ILE A 173 -9.16 -2.84 3.14
C ILE A 173 -8.99 -4.26 2.59
N CYS A 174 -8.08 -4.39 1.63
CA CYS A 174 -7.86 -5.62 0.85
C CYS A 174 -6.76 -6.51 1.44
N GLY A 175 -5.86 -5.95 2.26
CA GLY A 175 -4.77 -6.73 2.82
C GLY A 175 -3.97 -6.03 3.90
N PHE A 176 -3.32 -6.86 4.72
CA PHE A 176 -2.36 -6.45 5.74
C PHE A 176 -1.07 -7.23 5.53
N ILE A 177 0.00 -6.55 5.14
CA ILE A 177 1.32 -7.12 4.89
C ILE A 177 2.19 -6.84 6.11
N TRP A 178 2.66 -7.90 6.75
CA TRP A 178 3.49 -7.84 7.94
C TRP A 178 4.91 -8.33 7.64
N PHE A 179 5.92 -7.50 7.91
CA PHE A 179 7.32 -7.94 7.85
C PHE A 179 8.10 -7.52 9.10
N GLN A 180 8.10 -8.42 10.08
CA GLN A 180 8.76 -8.28 11.37
C GLN A 180 9.16 -9.66 11.89
N GLY A 181 10.11 -9.71 12.83
CA GLY A 181 10.42 -10.93 13.58
C GLY A 181 11.85 -10.98 14.11
N TRP A 182 12.77 -10.19 13.53
CA TRP A 182 14.19 -10.21 13.93
C TRP A 182 14.38 -9.89 15.42
N ASN A 183 13.71 -8.85 15.92
CA ASN A 183 13.89 -8.40 17.29
C ASN A 183 13.24 -9.33 18.34
N ASP A 184 12.26 -10.14 17.95
CA ASP A 184 11.75 -11.23 18.78
C ASP A 184 12.67 -12.45 18.70
N MET A 185 13.27 -12.72 17.53
CA MET A 185 14.15 -13.88 17.29
C MET A 185 15.45 -13.84 18.11
N VAL A 186 15.99 -12.65 18.40
CA VAL A 186 17.25 -12.51 19.16
C VAL A 186 17.10 -12.75 20.66
N ASP A 187 15.88 -12.96 21.15
CA ASP A 187 15.56 -13.22 22.56
C ASP A 187 14.75 -14.53 22.66
N LYS A 188 15.20 -15.46 23.50
CA LYS A 188 14.59 -16.80 23.60
C LYS A 188 13.16 -16.76 24.13
N ASP A 189 12.87 -15.89 25.09
CA ASP A 189 11.54 -15.78 25.70
C ASP A 189 10.57 -15.09 24.73
N LYS A 190 11.06 -14.10 23.97
CA LYS A 190 10.27 -13.49 22.89
C LYS A 190 9.98 -14.48 21.77
N THR A 191 11.00 -15.22 21.32
CA THR A 191 10.88 -16.25 20.28
C THR A 191 9.84 -17.31 20.65
N ALA A 192 9.92 -17.83 21.88
CA ALA A 192 9.01 -18.88 22.35
C ALA A 192 7.54 -18.44 22.36
N ALA A 193 7.27 -17.16 22.62
CA ALA A 193 5.92 -16.59 22.68
C ALA A 193 5.50 -15.87 21.38
N TYR A 194 6.32 -15.86 20.33
CA TYR A 194 6.05 -15.08 19.11
C TYR A 194 4.73 -15.47 18.44
N ALA A 195 4.50 -16.77 18.24
CA ALA A 195 3.31 -17.26 17.55
C ALA A 195 2.01 -16.90 18.29
N GLU A 196 2.00 -17.03 19.61
CA GLU A 196 0.86 -16.66 20.46
C GLU A 196 0.59 -15.15 20.38
N ARG A 197 1.62 -14.32 20.58
CA ARG A 197 1.47 -12.86 20.54
C ARG A 197 1.06 -12.35 19.16
N PHE A 198 1.64 -12.92 18.11
CA PHE A 198 1.30 -12.52 16.75
C PHE A 198 -0.11 -12.97 16.34
N THR A 199 -0.57 -14.13 16.83
CA THR A 199 -1.97 -14.55 16.67
C THR A 199 -2.92 -13.55 17.34
N ALA A 200 -2.66 -13.19 18.60
CA ALA A 200 -3.44 -12.19 19.32
C ALA A 200 -3.41 -10.81 18.63
N PHE A 201 -2.27 -10.44 18.06
CA PHE A 201 -2.12 -9.22 17.27
C PHE A 201 -3.02 -9.23 16.04
N ILE A 202 -3.01 -10.33 15.27
CA ILE A 202 -3.88 -10.51 14.09
C ILE A 202 -5.36 -10.42 14.49
N ASP A 203 -5.74 -11.06 15.59
CA ASP A 203 -7.13 -11.05 16.06
C ASP A 203 -7.60 -9.66 16.50
N ASP A 204 -6.72 -8.87 17.10
CA ASP A 204 -7.06 -7.53 17.58
C ASP A 204 -7.09 -6.48 16.46
N ILE A 205 -6.22 -6.55 15.45
CA ILE A 205 -6.26 -5.61 14.31
C ILE A 205 -7.45 -5.83 13.36
N ARG A 206 -8.17 -6.95 13.52
CA ARG A 206 -9.36 -7.29 12.72
C ARG A 206 -10.68 -6.81 13.33
N LYS A 207 -10.65 -6.25 14.54
CA LYS A 207 -11.81 -5.74 15.25
C LYS A 207 -12.01 -4.26 14.97
#